data_AF-A0ABD4QFN2-F1
#
_entry.id   AF-A0ABD4QFN2-F1
#
_cell.length_a   1.000
_cell.length_b   1.000
_cell.length_c   1.000
_cell.angle_alpha   90.00
_cell.angle_beta   90.00
_cell.angle_gamma   90.00
#
_symmetry.space_group_name_H-M   'P 1'
#
loop_
_entity.id
_entity.type
_entity.pdbx_description
1 polymer ?
#
loop_
_entity_poly.entity_id
_entity_poly.type
_entity_poly.pdbx_seq_one_letter_code
_entity_poly.pdbx_strand_id
1 'polypeptide(L)'
;MLGKILDAKALTSAIDTRAKHYQELREQMVDLKKALQSVANLGDDFTGKGADNIKSFYKELAGNVDMFINFIDKQKAFHEGVSGTLDDTTFGGDTFVEEHFLDNAVHMGIKNAKSIVKDQKKALKTIFQDIDDLISLEVFDSQTFDEKIEDAEDERKKTVKELRELDQNLKDEYAL
;
A
#
# COMPACT_ATOMS: atom_id res chain seq x y z
N MET A 1 13.02 11.28 9.21
CA MET A 1 12.66 10.15 8.32
C MET A 1 11.62 10.70 7.36
N LEU A 2 11.75 10.52 6.04
CA LEU A 2 10.66 10.88 5.13
C LEU A 2 9.46 9.97 5.45
N GLY A 3 8.28 10.55 5.64
CA GLY A 3 7.04 9.78 5.83
C GLY A 3 6.62 9.09 4.53
N LYS A 4 5.74 8.08 4.64
CA LYS A 4 5.21 7.35 3.48
C LYS A 4 4.33 8.26 2.62
N ILE A 5 4.34 7.97 1.32
CA ILE A 5 3.42 8.55 0.34
C ILE A 5 2.69 7.40 -0.31
N LEU A 6 1.36 7.45 -0.26
CA LEU A 6 0.50 6.64 -1.09
C LEU A 6 0.02 7.48 -2.26
N ASP A 7 0.30 7.00 -3.47
CA ASP A 7 -0.36 7.41 -4.70
C ASP A 7 -1.01 6.15 -5.28
N ALA A 8 -2.31 5.95 -5.00
CA ALA A 8 -3.02 4.73 -5.34
C ALA A 8 -3.03 4.49 -6.86
N LYS A 9 -3.24 5.55 -7.64
CA LYS A 9 -3.26 5.48 -9.10
C LYS A 9 -1.91 5.06 -9.67
N ALA A 10 -0.81 5.68 -9.19
CA ALA A 10 0.53 5.33 -9.62
C ALA A 10 0.90 3.90 -9.20
N LEU A 11 0.51 3.49 -7.99
CA LEU A 11 0.71 2.14 -7.49
C LEU A 11 -0.02 1.12 -8.37
N THR A 12 -1.32 1.28 -8.60
CA THR A 12 -2.14 0.40 -9.46
C THR A 12 -1.56 0.30 -10.87
N SER A 13 -1.16 1.42 -11.47
CA SER A 13 -0.54 1.41 -12.79
C SER A 13 0.79 0.63 -12.82
N ALA A 14 1.62 0.77 -11.79
CA ALA A 14 2.89 0.09 -11.68
C ALA A 14 2.73 -1.43 -11.47
N ILE A 15 1.80 -1.85 -10.59
CA ILE A 15 1.54 -3.28 -10.35
C ILE A 15 0.94 -3.96 -11.58
N ASP A 16 0.03 -3.30 -12.31
CA ASP A 16 -0.57 -3.84 -13.54
C ASP A 16 0.50 -4.07 -14.61
N THR A 17 1.39 -3.09 -14.77
CA THR A 17 2.52 -3.19 -15.68
C THR A 17 3.44 -4.34 -15.27
N ARG A 18 3.70 -4.49 -13.97
CA ARG A 18 4.54 -5.57 -13.46
C ARG A 18 3.90 -6.96 -13.63
N ALA A 19 2.60 -7.09 -13.42
CA ALA A 19 1.86 -8.33 -13.64
C ALA A 19 1.93 -8.78 -15.11
N LYS A 20 1.84 -7.84 -16.06
CA LYS A 20 2.04 -8.11 -17.50
C LYS A 20 3.45 -8.62 -17.81
N HIS A 21 4.48 -7.99 -17.24
CA HIS A 21 5.85 -8.48 -17.41
C HIS A 21 6.05 -9.90 -16.85
N TYR A 22 5.40 -10.24 -15.73
CA TYR A 22 5.43 -11.61 -15.21
C TYR A 22 4.71 -12.59 -16.13
N GLN A 23 3.59 -12.19 -16.73
CA GLN A 23 2.91 -13.01 -17.74
C GLN A 23 3.81 -13.30 -18.94
N GLU A 24 4.50 -12.28 -19.47
CA GLU A 24 5.45 -12.46 -20.58
C GLU A 24 6.63 -13.36 -20.20
N LEU A 25 7.21 -13.15 -19.01
CA LEU A 25 8.30 -13.98 -18.49
C LEU A 25 7.87 -15.44 -18.30
N ARG A 26 6.63 -15.66 -17.85
CA ARG A 26 6.03 -16.98 -17.71
C ARG A 26 5.97 -17.71 -19.06
N GLU A 27 5.52 -17.02 -20.10
CA GLU A 27 5.44 -17.58 -21.46
C GLU A 27 6.83 -17.96 -21.99
N GLN A 28 7.83 -17.10 -21.78
CA GLN A 28 9.23 -17.40 -22.12
C GLN A 28 9.75 -18.65 -21.38
N MET A 29 9.43 -18.81 -20.10
CA MET A 29 9.79 -20.00 -19.32
C MET A 29 9.10 -21.26 -19.83
N VAL A 30 7.83 -21.16 -20.23
CA VAL A 30 7.10 -22.27 -20.84
C VAL A 30 7.77 -22.71 -22.16
N ASP A 31 8.22 -21.76 -22.97
CA ASP A 31 8.91 -22.08 -24.22
C ASP A 31 10.31 -22.63 -24.00
N LEU A 32 11.06 -22.10 -23.02
CA LEU A 32 12.32 -22.70 -22.58
C LEU A 32 12.12 -24.15 -22.14
N LYS A 33 11.09 -24.43 -21.34
CA LYS A 33 10.77 -25.78 -20.90
C LYS A 33 10.53 -26.71 -22.09
N LYS A 34 9.73 -26.29 -23.07
CA LYS A 34 9.47 -27.07 -24.29
C LYS A 34 10.76 -27.35 -25.06
N ALA A 35 11.64 -26.35 -25.20
CA ALA A 35 12.92 -26.54 -25.89
C ALA A 35 13.82 -27.57 -25.18
N LEU A 36 13.92 -27.51 -23.86
CA LEU A 36 14.66 -28.48 -23.06
C LEU A 36 14.06 -29.90 -23.19
N GLN A 37 12.73 -30.00 -23.14
CA GLN A 37 12.02 -31.28 -23.33
C GLN A 37 12.22 -31.84 -24.73
N SER A 38 12.31 -31.00 -25.76
CA SER A 38 12.58 -31.45 -27.13
C SER A 38 13.93 -32.16 -27.23
N VAL A 39 14.96 -31.68 -26.52
CA VAL A 39 16.27 -32.33 -26.48
C VAL A 39 16.20 -33.64 -25.70
N ALA A 40 15.50 -33.63 -24.56
CA ALA A 40 15.31 -34.83 -23.74
C ALA A 40 14.57 -35.97 -24.47
N ASN A 41 13.72 -35.61 -25.45
CA ASN A 41 12.90 -36.54 -26.22
C ASN A 41 13.51 -36.95 -27.57
N LEU A 42 14.77 -36.60 -27.85
CA LEU A 42 15.45 -37.06 -29.06
C LEU A 42 15.48 -38.60 -29.13
N GLY A 43 15.01 -39.14 -30.26
CA GLY A 43 14.85 -40.57 -30.50
C GLY A 43 16.07 -41.21 -31.16
N ASP A 44 15.83 -41.97 -32.22
CA ASP A 44 16.79 -42.93 -32.79
C ASP A 44 18.04 -42.30 -33.44
N ASP A 45 17.99 -40.99 -33.73
CA ASP A 45 19.13 -40.22 -34.25
C ASP A 45 20.15 -39.83 -33.16
N PHE A 46 19.83 -40.05 -31.87
CA PHE A 46 20.68 -39.70 -30.73
C PHE A 46 20.71 -40.81 -29.66
N THR A 47 21.63 -41.76 -29.84
CA THR A 47 21.65 -43.03 -29.10
C THR A 47 23.00 -43.32 -28.41
N GLY A 48 22.99 -44.30 -27.50
CA GLY A 48 24.15 -44.71 -26.71
C GLY A 48 24.20 -44.05 -25.33
N LYS A 49 25.05 -44.58 -24.43
CA LYS A 49 25.10 -44.17 -23.02
C LYS A 49 25.33 -42.66 -22.82
N GLY A 50 26.15 -42.04 -23.67
CA GLY A 50 26.38 -40.59 -23.63
C GLY A 50 25.12 -39.78 -23.99
N ALA A 51 24.40 -40.22 -25.03
CA ALA A 51 23.13 -39.60 -25.43
C ALA A 51 22.07 -39.73 -24.33
N ASP A 52 21.97 -40.90 -23.68
CA ASP A 52 21.04 -41.12 -22.58
C ASP A 52 21.34 -40.21 -21.38
N ASN A 53 22.61 -40.03 -21.04
CA ASN A 53 23.02 -39.09 -19.99
C ASN A 53 22.64 -37.64 -20.33
N ILE A 54 22.86 -37.20 -21.57
CA ILE A 54 22.49 -35.85 -22.04
C ILE A 54 20.96 -35.68 -21.98
N LYS A 55 20.19 -36.63 -22.50
CA LYS A 55 18.71 -36.58 -22.44
C LYS A 55 18.20 -36.49 -21.00
N SER A 56 18.79 -37.27 -20.09
CA SER A 56 18.45 -37.20 -18.66
C SER A 56 18.74 -35.82 -18.07
N PHE A 57 19.89 -35.23 -18.38
CA PHE A 57 20.26 -33.90 -17.91
C PHE A 57 19.27 -32.82 -18.38
N TYR A 58 18.90 -32.82 -19.66
CA TYR A 58 17.89 -31.88 -20.18
C TYR A 58 16.50 -32.09 -19.59
N LYS A 59 16.14 -33.34 -19.27
CA LYS A 59 14.88 -33.66 -18.57
C LYS A 59 14.87 -33.06 -17.15
N GLU A 60 15.98 -33.17 -16.42
CA GLU A 60 16.13 -32.55 -15.10
C GLU A 60 16.06 -31.02 -15.18
N LEU A 61 16.77 -30.41 -16.15
CA LEU A 61 16.69 -28.97 -16.39
C LEU A 61 15.25 -28.52 -16.69
N ALA A 62 14.52 -29.24 -17.54
CA ALA A 62 13.12 -28.93 -17.82
C ALA A 62 12.23 -29.03 -16.57
N GLY A 63 12.51 -29.97 -15.67
CA GLY A 63 11.87 -30.06 -14.35
C GLY A 63 12.17 -28.85 -13.46
N ASN A 64 13.40 -28.34 -13.48
CA ASN A 64 13.77 -27.14 -12.73
C ASN A 64 13.04 -25.88 -13.21
N VAL A 65 12.70 -25.80 -14.50
CA VAL A 65 11.92 -24.67 -15.06
C VAL A 65 10.54 -24.56 -14.41
N ASP A 66 9.92 -25.66 -13.98
CA ASP A 66 8.62 -25.62 -13.29
C ASP A 66 8.67 -24.83 -11.98
N MET A 67 9.79 -24.88 -11.26
CA MET A 67 9.96 -24.08 -10.04
C MET A 67 9.96 -22.58 -10.35
N PHE A 68 10.59 -22.17 -11.45
CA PHE A 68 10.58 -20.77 -11.89
C PHE A 68 9.19 -20.33 -12.34
N ILE A 69 8.47 -21.17 -13.09
CA ILE A 69 7.08 -20.88 -13.50
C ILE A 69 6.20 -20.69 -12.26
N ASN A 70 6.28 -21.58 -11.27
CA ASN A 70 5.50 -21.46 -10.04
C ASN A 70 5.84 -20.19 -9.26
N PHE A 71 7.12 -19.81 -9.19
CA PHE A 71 7.54 -18.55 -8.57
C PHE A 71 6.96 -17.34 -9.31
N ILE A 72 7.02 -17.33 -10.64
CA ILE A 72 6.45 -16.27 -11.48
C ILE A 72 4.93 -16.18 -11.28
N ASP A 73 4.23 -17.31 -11.21
CA ASP A 73 2.79 -17.35 -11.00
C ASP A 73 2.38 -16.76 -9.65
N LYS A 74 3.13 -17.08 -8.58
CA LYS A 74 2.94 -16.45 -7.26
C LYS A 74 3.16 -14.94 -7.30
N GLN A 75 4.26 -14.51 -7.92
CA GLN A 75 4.58 -13.09 -8.02
C GLN A 75 3.53 -12.35 -8.84
N LYS A 76 3.06 -12.93 -9.95
CA LYS A 76 1.96 -12.36 -10.74
C LYS A 76 0.69 -12.21 -9.91
N ALA A 77 0.29 -13.26 -9.19
CA ALA A 77 -0.91 -13.24 -8.35
C ALA A 77 -0.86 -12.16 -7.26
N PHE A 78 0.28 -11.99 -6.58
CA PHE A 78 0.46 -10.88 -5.63
C PHE A 78 0.19 -9.53 -6.29
N HIS A 79 0.82 -9.24 -7.43
CA HIS A 79 0.67 -7.93 -8.10
C HIS A 79 -0.76 -7.69 -8.57
N GLU A 80 -1.46 -8.73 -9.05
CA GLU A 80 -2.88 -8.65 -9.43
C GLU A 80 -3.80 -8.45 -8.21
N GLY A 81 -3.39 -8.92 -7.03
CA GLY A 81 -4.15 -8.80 -5.78
C GLY A 81 -4.11 -7.41 -5.14
N VAL A 82 -3.01 -6.64 -5.34
CA VAL A 82 -2.81 -5.35 -4.65
C VAL A 82 -3.95 -4.35 -4.91
N SER A 83 -4.55 -4.31 -6.10
CA SER A 83 -5.70 -3.41 -6.35
C SER A 83 -6.90 -3.79 -5.49
N GLY A 84 -7.18 -5.08 -5.31
CA GLY A 84 -8.23 -5.55 -4.43
C GLY A 84 -7.96 -5.18 -2.96
N THR A 85 -6.71 -5.31 -2.53
CA THR A 85 -6.28 -4.87 -1.19
C THR A 85 -6.51 -3.37 -0.97
N LEU A 86 -6.28 -2.54 -1.99
CA LEU A 86 -6.57 -1.10 -1.91
C LEU A 86 -8.08 -0.84 -1.83
N ASP A 87 -8.88 -1.53 -2.64
CA ASP A 87 -10.34 -1.37 -2.69
C ASP A 87 -11.04 -1.86 -1.40
N ASP A 88 -10.44 -2.81 -0.68
CA ASP A 88 -10.87 -3.25 0.65
C ASP A 88 -10.60 -2.20 1.75
N THR A 89 -9.88 -1.14 1.43
CA THR A 89 -9.58 -0.01 2.32
C THR A 89 -10.20 1.31 1.82
N THR A 90 -9.98 2.40 2.56
CA THR A 90 -10.36 3.75 2.12
C THR A 90 -9.42 4.32 1.03
N PHE A 91 -8.42 3.55 0.60
CA PHE A 91 -7.32 3.99 -0.27
C PHE A 91 -7.47 3.62 -1.76
N GLY A 92 -8.61 3.06 -2.17
CA GLY A 92 -8.89 2.77 -3.58
C GLY A 92 -8.96 4.02 -4.47
N GLY A 93 -9.11 3.78 -5.78
CA GLY A 93 -9.28 4.85 -6.78
C GLY A 93 -8.07 5.78 -6.93
N ASP A 94 -8.33 7.10 -6.95
CA ASP A 94 -7.31 8.15 -7.13
C ASP A 94 -6.77 8.68 -5.78
N THR A 95 -6.85 7.89 -4.71
CA THR A 95 -6.45 8.33 -3.37
C THR A 95 -4.96 8.67 -3.29
N PHE A 96 -4.67 9.80 -2.67
CA PHE A 96 -3.32 10.28 -2.43
C PHE A 96 -3.15 10.71 -0.96
N VAL A 97 -2.15 10.15 -0.28
CA VAL A 97 -1.90 10.41 1.15
C VAL A 97 -0.42 10.62 1.41
N GLU A 98 -0.08 11.71 2.09
CA GLU A 98 1.27 11.97 2.61
C GLU A 98 1.26 11.85 4.13
N GLU A 99 1.85 10.77 4.65
CA GLU A 99 1.90 10.48 6.09
C GLU A 99 2.54 11.63 6.87
N HIS A 100 3.64 12.20 6.35
CA HIS A 100 4.33 13.30 7.01
C HIS A 100 3.46 14.57 7.10
N PHE A 101 2.65 14.85 6.08
CA PHE A 101 1.73 15.99 6.11
C PHE A 101 0.65 15.80 7.19
N LEU A 102 0.11 14.58 7.30
CA LEU A 102 -0.86 14.24 8.34
C LEU A 102 -0.25 14.33 9.75
N ASP A 103 0.92 13.75 9.97
CA ASP A 103 1.55 13.73 11.30
C ASP A 103 2.07 15.09 11.76
N ASN A 104 2.33 16.01 10.83
CA ASN A 104 2.89 17.32 11.17
C ASN A 104 1.93 18.47 10.89
N ALA A 105 1.65 18.76 9.62
CA ALA A 105 0.90 19.96 9.24
C ALA A 105 -0.55 19.91 9.73
N VAL A 106 -1.24 18.78 9.50
CA VAL A 106 -2.64 18.61 9.94
C VAL A 106 -2.72 18.59 11.47
N HIS A 107 -1.87 17.80 12.13
CA HIS A 107 -1.81 17.73 13.59
C HIS A 107 -1.56 19.10 14.23
N MET A 108 -0.60 19.87 13.70
CA MET A 108 -0.31 21.23 14.19
C MET A 108 -1.45 22.20 13.89
N GLY A 109 -2.10 22.10 12.73
CA GLY A 109 -3.27 22.91 12.38
C GLY A 109 -4.42 22.72 13.38
N ILE A 110 -4.74 21.47 13.69
CA ILE A 110 -5.75 21.09 14.69
C ILE A 110 -5.39 21.64 16.07
N LYS A 111 -4.14 21.46 16.50
CA LYS A 111 -3.66 21.95 17.80
C LYS A 111 -3.74 23.48 17.89
N ASN A 112 -3.35 24.19 16.84
CA ASN A 112 -3.40 25.65 16.78
C ASN A 112 -4.85 26.16 16.82
N ALA A 113 -5.75 25.54 16.07
CA ALA A 113 -7.18 25.89 16.09
C ALA A 113 -7.77 25.75 17.50
N LYS A 114 -7.49 24.63 18.18
CA LYS A 114 -7.88 24.41 19.59
C LYS A 114 -7.36 25.51 20.52
N SER A 115 -6.09 25.90 20.37
CA SER A 115 -5.51 26.98 21.19
C SER A 115 -6.20 28.32 20.95
N ILE A 116 -6.42 28.69 19.69
CA ILE A 116 -7.03 29.97 19.33
C ILE A 116 -8.44 30.10 19.92
N VAL A 117 -9.29 29.08 19.75
CA VAL A 117 -10.67 29.12 20.28
C VAL A 117 -10.66 29.21 21.80
N LYS A 118 -9.81 28.42 22.46
CA LYS A 118 -9.64 28.46 23.92
C LYS A 118 -9.18 29.83 24.41
N ASP A 119 -8.18 30.43 23.76
CA ASP A 119 -7.61 31.71 24.15
C ASP A 119 -8.59 32.86 23.93
N GLN A 120 -9.35 32.83 22.82
CA GLN A 120 -10.42 33.81 22.54
C GLN A 120 -11.56 33.71 23.55
N LYS A 121 -12.03 32.49 23.86
CA LYS A 121 -13.08 32.27 24.87
C LYS A 121 -12.64 32.74 26.25
N LYS A 122 -11.38 32.50 26.62
CA LYS A 122 -10.78 33.00 27.87
C LYS A 122 -10.71 34.53 27.90
N ALA A 123 -10.26 35.16 26.80
CA ALA A 123 -10.15 36.60 26.70
C ALA A 123 -11.52 37.29 26.86
N LEU A 124 -12.55 36.80 26.15
CA LEU A 124 -13.92 37.33 26.29
C LEU A 124 -14.45 37.14 27.71
N LYS A 125 -14.20 35.98 28.33
CA LYS A 125 -14.62 35.73 29.72
C LYS A 125 -14.02 36.75 30.67
N THR A 126 -12.73 37.09 30.52
CA THR A 126 -12.08 38.12 31.32
C THR A 126 -12.71 39.50 31.10
N ILE A 127 -12.94 39.90 29.84
CA ILE A 127 -13.59 41.19 29.53
C ILE A 127 -15.00 41.27 30.12
N PHE A 128 -15.78 40.19 30.06
CA PHE A 128 -17.15 40.18 30.60
C PHE A 128 -17.17 40.23 32.12
N GLN A 129 -16.21 39.60 32.80
CA GLN A 129 -16.06 39.68 34.26
C GLN A 129 -15.76 41.11 34.75
N ASP A 130 -15.06 41.92 33.94
CA ASP A 130 -14.72 43.30 34.30
C ASP A 130 -15.92 44.26 34.28
N ILE A 131 -17.03 43.89 33.62
CA ILE A 131 -18.24 44.72 33.46
C ILE A 131 -19.51 44.08 34.03
N ASP A 132 -19.37 42.96 34.76
CA ASP A 132 -20.49 42.14 35.25
C ASP A 132 -21.39 42.89 36.26
N ASP A 133 -20.87 43.96 36.89
CA ASP A 133 -21.63 44.86 37.76
C ASP A 133 -22.65 45.73 37.00
N LEU A 134 -22.41 45.97 35.70
CA LEU A 134 -23.30 46.73 34.82
C LEU A 134 -24.21 45.82 34.00
N ILE A 135 -23.66 44.74 33.44
CA ILE A 135 -24.39 43.80 32.59
C ILE A 135 -23.74 42.42 32.62
N SER A 136 -24.55 41.37 32.80
CA SER A 136 -24.07 39.99 32.73
C SER A 136 -24.12 39.48 31.28
N LEU A 137 -22.98 38.99 30.79
CA LEU A 137 -22.80 38.48 29.42
C LEU A 137 -22.21 37.06 29.44
N GLU A 138 -22.69 36.21 28.54
CA GLU A 138 -22.16 34.87 28.32
C GLU A 138 -21.21 34.82 27.13
N VAL A 139 -20.11 34.08 27.27
CA VAL A 139 -19.21 33.78 26.14
C VAL A 139 -19.86 32.81 25.16
N PHE A 140 -19.38 32.80 23.93
CA PHE A 140 -19.88 31.91 22.89
C PHE A 140 -19.75 30.42 23.28
N ASP A 141 -20.70 29.61 22.81
CA ASP A 141 -20.61 28.16 22.91
C ASP A 141 -19.55 27.62 21.93
N SER A 142 -18.70 26.72 22.45
CA SER A 142 -17.64 26.07 21.67
C SER A 142 -17.88 24.59 21.47
N GLN A 143 -18.96 24.01 21.99
CA GLN A 143 -19.17 22.56 21.99
C GLN A 143 -19.10 21.96 20.59
N THR A 144 -19.81 22.51 19.60
CA THR A 144 -19.77 22.00 18.22
C THR A 144 -18.37 22.10 17.62
N PHE A 145 -17.61 23.16 17.94
CA PHE A 145 -16.22 23.27 17.50
C PHE A 145 -15.38 22.16 18.13
N ASP A 146 -15.48 22.01 19.45
CA ASP A 146 -14.70 21.05 20.25
C ASP A 146 -14.94 19.60 19.76
N GLU A 147 -16.20 19.23 19.48
CA GLU A 147 -16.57 17.93 18.91
C GLU A 147 -15.97 17.75 17.50
N LYS A 148 -16.18 18.71 16.59
CA LYS A 148 -15.75 18.57 15.18
C LYS A 148 -14.23 18.57 15.03
N ILE A 149 -13.52 19.29 15.88
CA ILE A 149 -12.05 19.34 15.86
C ILE A 149 -11.43 18.08 16.50
N GLU A 150 -12.18 17.37 17.35
CA GLU A 150 -11.82 16.04 17.84
C GLU A 150 -12.07 14.96 16.79
N ASP A 151 -13.24 14.97 16.14
CA ASP A 151 -13.56 14.11 14.99
C ASP A 151 -12.44 14.19 13.92
N ALA A 152 -11.97 15.40 13.60
CA ALA A 152 -10.90 15.63 12.64
C ALA A 152 -9.55 15.04 13.08
N GLU A 153 -9.22 15.11 14.37
CA GLU A 153 -7.98 14.54 14.91
C GLU A 153 -8.03 13.01 14.92
N ASP A 154 -9.20 12.43 15.17
CA ASP A 154 -9.38 10.99 15.17
C ASP A 154 -9.38 10.41 13.74
N GLU A 155 -10.01 11.08 12.79
CA GLU A 155 -9.91 10.71 11.38
C GLU A 155 -8.45 10.77 10.90
N ARG A 156 -7.71 11.83 11.24
CA ARG A 156 -6.28 11.94 10.93
C ARG A 156 -5.47 10.75 11.46
N LYS A 157 -5.65 10.39 12.74
CA LYS A 157 -4.95 9.25 13.35
C LYS A 157 -5.34 7.93 12.68
N LYS A 158 -6.63 7.76 12.39
CA LYS A 158 -7.16 6.58 11.72
C LYS A 158 -6.55 6.41 10.33
N THR A 159 -6.52 7.46 9.51
CA THR A 159 -5.88 7.42 8.18
C THR A 159 -4.39 7.04 8.27
N VAL A 160 -3.64 7.61 9.21
CA VAL A 160 -2.22 7.26 9.41
C VAL A 160 -2.05 5.79 9.82
N LYS A 161 -2.91 5.30 10.70
CA LYS A 161 -2.91 3.90 11.13
C LYS A 161 -3.20 2.96 9.96
N GLU A 162 -4.29 3.20 9.24
CA GLU A 162 -4.70 2.39 8.08
C GLU A 162 -3.61 2.38 7.02
N LEU A 163 -2.95 3.52 6.75
CA LEU A 163 -1.84 3.59 5.78
C LEU A 163 -0.65 2.72 6.19
N ARG A 164 -0.31 2.70 7.49
CA ARG A 164 0.78 1.86 8.02
C ARG A 164 0.41 0.37 7.98
N GLU A 165 -0.84 0.04 8.27
CA GLU A 165 -1.34 -1.33 8.17
C GLU A 165 -1.34 -1.82 6.72
N LEU A 166 -1.77 -1.01 5.76
CA LEU A 166 -1.67 -1.31 4.34
C LEU A 166 -0.21 -1.58 3.92
N ASP A 167 0.72 -0.68 4.26
CA ASP A 167 2.15 -0.85 3.94
C ASP A 167 2.73 -2.15 4.51
N GLN A 168 2.37 -2.49 5.74
CA GLN A 168 2.85 -3.71 6.38
C GLN A 168 2.24 -4.96 5.74
N ASN A 169 0.92 -4.97 5.50
CA ASN A 169 0.22 -6.09 4.86
C ASN A 169 0.79 -6.40 3.47
N LEU A 170 1.01 -5.36 2.64
CA LEU A 170 1.59 -5.54 1.31
C LEU A 170 3.02 -6.08 1.37
N LYS A 171 3.82 -5.69 2.37
CA LYS A 171 5.18 -6.22 2.57
C LYS A 171 5.17 -7.68 2.99
N ASP A 172 4.28 -8.03 3.90
CA ASP A 172 4.18 -9.39 4.43
C ASP A 172 3.68 -10.34 3.34
N GLU A 173 2.68 -9.94 2.56
CA GLU A 173 2.17 -10.73 1.45
C GLU A 173 3.21 -10.91 0.33
N TYR A 174 4.00 -9.87 0.03
CA TYR A 174 5.08 -9.96 -0.95
C TYR A 174 6.19 -10.96 -0.56
N ALA A 175 6.37 -11.21 0.74
CA ALA A 175 7.42 -12.09 1.25
C ALA A 175 7.06 -13.59 1.24
N LEU A 176 5.82 -13.96 0.87
CA LEU A 176 5.30 -15.35 0.80
C LEU A 176 5.62 -16.07 -0.53
#